data_AF-A0A3N4SW15-F1
#
_entry.id   AF-A0A3N4SW15-F1
#
_cell.length_a   1.000
_cell.length_b   1.000
_cell.length_c   1.000
_cell.angle_alpha   90.00
_cell.angle_beta   90.00
_cell.angle_gamma   90.00
#
_symmetry.space_group_name_H-M   'P 1'
#
loop_
_entity.id
_entity.type
_entity.pdbx_description
1 polymer ?
#
loop_
_entity_poly.entity_id
_entity_poly.type
_entity_poly.pdbx_seq_one_letter_code
_entity_poly.pdbx_strand_id
1 'polypeptide(L)' 'MADDWNDLVLDEEFIRSAETSEPSARARMLAARWKAEEPEPQPWRSDEAPAGWFFSKARRKWWRR' A
#
# COMPACT_ATOMS: atom_id res chain seq x y z
N MET A 1 6.59 17.45 -33.54
CA MET A 1 5.32 17.09 -32.90
C MET A 1 5.58 16.38 -31.56
N ALA A 2 6.27 17.04 -30.64
CA ALA A 2 6.49 16.56 -29.26
C ALA A 2 6.15 17.65 -28.22
N ASP A 3 5.69 18.81 -28.69
CA ASP A 3 5.50 20.02 -27.90
C ASP A 3 4.21 19.98 -27.07
N ASP A 4 3.20 19.26 -27.58
CA ASP A 4 1.84 19.17 -27.00
C ASP A 4 1.81 18.49 -25.62
N TRP A 5 2.83 17.68 -25.30
CA TRP A 5 2.93 16.96 -24.03
C TRP A 5 3.74 17.69 -22.96
N ASN A 6 4.53 18.70 -23.35
CA ASN A 6 5.40 19.41 -22.40
C ASN A 6 4.63 20.43 -21.55
N ASP A 7 3.52 20.96 -22.06
CA ASP A 7 2.66 21.91 -21.36
C ASP A 7 1.51 21.25 -20.58
N LEU A 8 1.40 19.90 -20.65
CA LEU A 8 0.36 19.16 -19.96
C LEU A 8 0.64 19.07 -18.45
N VAL A 9 -0.23 19.68 -17.65
CA VAL A 9 -0.13 19.65 -16.18
C VAL A 9 -0.90 18.45 -15.63
N LEU A 10 -0.16 17.44 -15.15
CA LEU A 10 -0.69 16.19 -14.57
C LEU A 10 -0.86 16.31 -13.06
N ASP A 11 -1.68 17.24 -12.61
CA ASP A 11 -1.93 17.50 -11.18
C ASP A 11 -3.08 16.63 -10.59
N GLU A 12 -3.43 16.90 -9.34
CA GLU A 12 -4.47 16.16 -8.62
C GLU A 12 -5.88 16.42 -9.18
N GLU A 13 -6.12 17.55 -9.82
CA GLU A 13 -7.39 17.83 -10.49
C GLU A 13 -7.53 17.00 -11.76
N PHE A 14 -6.46 16.93 -12.58
CA PHE A 14 -6.40 16.06 -13.76
C PHE A 14 -6.70 14.60 -13.39
N ILE A 15 -6.06 14.07 -12.34
CA ILE A 15 -6.27 12.69 -11.89
C ILE A 15 -7.72 12.47 -11.41
N ARG A 16 -8.31 13.43 -10.69
CA ARG A 16 -9.70 13.33 -10.20
C ARG A 16 -10.73 13.48 -11.31
N SER A 17 -10.39 14.14 -12.41
CA SER A 17 -11.27 14.32 -13.57
C SER A 17 -11.42 13.06 -14.42
N ALA A 18 -10.59 12.04 -14.21
CA ALA A 18 -10.65 10.78 -14.93
C ALA A 18 -12.03 10.12 -14.76
N GLU A 19 -12.73 9.92 -15.87
CA GLU A 19 -14.07 9.33 -15.90
C GLU A 19 -14.10 7.90 -15.31
N THR A 20 -13.02 7.16 -15.47
CA THR A 20 -12.90 5.78 -14.98
C THR A 20 -11.85 5.68 -13.90
N SER A 21 -12.27 5.31 -12.69
CA SER A 21 -11.40 4.85 -11.61
C SER A 21 -11.41 3.32 -11.59
N GLU A 22 -10.44 2.70 -12.25
CA GLU A 22 -10.35 1.24 -12.25
C GLU A 22 -9.78 0.76 -10.91
N PRO A 23 -10.44 -0.17 -10.19
CA PRO A 23 -9.93 -0.73 -8.94
C PRO A 23 -8.52 -1.33 -9.05
N SER A 24 -8.16 -1.76 -10.26
CA SER A 24 -6.87 -2.34 -10.59
C SER A 24 -5.76 -1.31 -10.84
N ALA A 25 -6.05 -0.01 -10.99
CA ALA A 25 -5.05 1.00 -11.30
C ALA A 25 -3.92 1.02 -10.26
N ARG A 26 -4.29 1.07 -8.97
CA ARG A 26 -3.32 0.99 -7.86
C ARG A 26 -2.54 -0.31 -7.86
N ALA A 27 -3.19 -1.43 -8.19
CA ALA A 27 -2.53 -2.73 -8.27
C ALA A 27 -1.50 -2.77 -9.41
N ARG A 28 -1.81 -2.19 -10.58
CA ARG A 28 -0.86 -2.06 -11.70
C ARG A 28 0.31 -1.16 -11.36
N MET A 29 0.06 -0.03 -10.70
CA MET A 29 1.13 0.87 -10.22
C MET A 29 2.05 0.16 -9.22
N LEU A 30 1.47 -0.60 -8.27
CA LEU A 30 2.25 -1.40 -7.32
C LEU A 30 3.05 -2.49 -8.03
N ALA A 31 2.46 -3.20 -8.98
CA ALA A 31 3.15 -4.23 -9.76
C ALA A 31 4.32 -3.65 -10.56
N ALA A 32 4.14 -2.47 -11.18
CA ALA A 32 5.21 -1.77 -11.88
C ALA A 32 6.35 -1.36 -10.95
N ARG A 33 6.02 -0.86 -9.74
CA ARG A 33 7.01 -0.56 -8.71
C ARG A 33 7.77 -1.81 -8.28
N TRP A 34 7.08 -2.89 -7.93
CA TRP A 34 7.70 -4.14 -7.47
C TRP A 34 8.55 -4.84 -8.53
N LYS A 35 8.24 -4.63 -9.82
CA LYS A 35 9.10 -5.11 -10.91
C LYS A 35 10.49 -4.47 -10.88
N ALA A 36 10.60 -3.22 -10.43
CA ALA A 36 11.87 -2.50 -10.30
C ALA A 36 12.47 -2.64 -8.89
N GLU A 37 11.62 -2.67 -7.87
CA GLU A 37 11.97 -2.67 -6.45
C GLU A 37 11.15 -3.76 -5.75
N GLU A 38 11.60 -5.01 -5.88
CA GLU A 38 10.96 -6.12 -5.17
C GLU A 38 11.07 -5.90 -3.66
N PRO A 39 9.99 -6.06 -2.88
CA PRO A 39 10.08 -5.97 -1.44
C PRO A 39 10.91 -7.13 -0.89
N GLU A 40 11.72 -6.83 0.13
CA GLU A 40 12.44 -7.86 0.86
C GLU A 40 11.46 -8.90 1.46
N PRO A 41 11.83 -10.19 1.47
CA PRO A 41 10.99 -11.24 2.01
C PRO A 41 10.75 -10.99 3.51
N GLN A 42 9.51 -10.68 3.85
CA GLN A 42 9.09 -10.60 5.24
C GLN A 42 8.69 -11.99 5.74
N PRO A 43 8.97 -12.32 7.02
CA PRO A 43 8.52 -13.58 7.58
C PRO A 43 6.98 -13.66 7.51
N TRP A 44 6.46 -14.86 7.19
CA TRP A 44 5.01 -15.15 7.11
C TRP A 44 4.24 -14.75 8.38
N ARG A 45 4.94 -14.70 9.51
CA ARG A 45 4.44 -14.13 10.75
C ARG A 45 5.37 -13.01 11.18
N SER A 46 4.80 -11.86 11.48
CA SER A 46 5.46 -10.82 12.27
C SER A 46 5.78 -11.40 13.64
N ASP A 47 7.03 -11.25 14.09
CA ASP A 47 7.41 -11.55 15.48
C ASP A 47 6.68 -10.63 16.47
N GLU A 48 6.29 -9.44 15.99
CA GLU A 48 5.48 -8.49 16.73
C GLU A 48 4.00 -8.76 16.51
N ALA A 49 3.24 -8.88 17.60
CA ALA A 49 1.80 -9.07 17.53
C ALA A 49 1.15 -7.82 16.90
N PRO A 50 0.28 -7.98 15.88
CA PRO A 50 -0.35 -6.85 15.23
C PRO A 50 -1.16 -6.05 16.26
N ALA A 51 -0.99 -4.73 16.22
CA ALA A 51 -1.51 -3.74 17.15
C ALA A 51 -2.72 -4.23 17.97
N GLY A 52 -2.47 -4.50 19.26
CA GLY A 52 -3.54 -4.70 20.24
C GLY A 52 -4.33 -6.01 20.14
N TRP A 53 -3.78 -7.10 19.60
CA TRP A 53 -4.47 -8.39 19.66
C TRP A 53 -4.86 -8.72 21.11
N PHE A 54 -6.16 -8.86 21.36
CA PHE A 54 -6.76 -9.05 22.69
C PHE A 54 -6.25 -10.29 23.45
N PHE A 55 -5.40 -11.12 22.81
CA PHE A 55 -4.77 -12.33 23.33
C PHE A 55 -3.28 -12.20 23.63
N SER A 56 -2.73 -10.98 23.83
CA SER A 56 -1.36 -10.87 24.31
C SER A 56 -1.17 -11.75 25.57
N LYS A 57 -0.14 -12.61 25.56
CA LYS A 57 0.17 -13.51 26.69
C LYS A 57 0.28 -12.76 28.02
N ALA A 58 0.67 -11.48 27.96
CA ALA A 58 0.71 -10.57 29.09
C ALA A 58 -0.65 -10.45 29.80
N ARG A 59 -1.75 -10.31 29.06
CA ARG A 59 -3.11 -10.25 29.64
C ARG A 59 -3.51 -11.58 30.27
N ARG A 60 -3.16 -12.74 29.66
CA ARG A 60 -3.46 -14.07 30.23
C ARG A 60 -2.71 -14.33 31.55
N LYS A 61 -1.52 -13.78 31.74
CA LYS A 61 -0.73 -13.93 32.98
C LYS A 61 -1.39 -13.24 34.18
N TRP A 62 -2.08 -12.12 33.95
CA TRP A 62 -2.73 -11.35 35.00
C TRP A 62 -4.01 -12.03 35.53
N TRP A 63 -4.77 -12.68 34.65
CA TRP A 63 -6.03 -13.37 35.01
C TRP A 63 -5.83 -14.72 35.75
N ARG A 64 -4.58 -15.18 35.89
CA ARG A 64 -4.23 -16.43 36.58
C ARG A 64 -3.62 -16.21 37.97
N ARG A 65 -3.63 -14.97 38.47
CA ARG A 65 -3.22 -14.63 39.84
C ARG A 65 -4.42 -14.39 40.72
#